data_AF-A0A4Z1HUE9-F1
#
_entry.id   AF-A0A4Z1HUE9-F1
#
_cell.length_a   1.000
_cell.length_b   1.000
_cell.length_c   1.000
_cell.angle_alpha   90.00
_cell.angle_beta   90.00
_cell.angle_gamma   90.00
#
_symmetry.space_group_name_H-M   'P 1'
#
loop_
_entity.id
_entity.type
_entity.pdbx_description
1 polymer ?
#
loop_
_entity_poly.entity_id
_entity_poly.type
_entity_poly.pdbx_seq_one_letter_code
_entity_poly.pdbx_strand_id
1 'polypeptide(L)'
;MDTPMANTSSFTTTYTVASPHLYPRPPMSSHISDFHLTLLLPVLTYWLTALFWSIISYYDIWSSYRIHTPAEIESRNRVTIPQVLRSILGQQLFQTACGLFLGYYFLGTQEMVGSENYDIAVWAERVVKGYSWIQWSLRMSMMGLGLDLANSKGSLHLPVRVNITTPDGRIIAWEMVVAQVIYRLLAPAARFAICIFISDAWQYFGHRAFHENRWLYRNVHSLHHRVNAPYAFAAFYNTLTESFIMDTCGISVAFYFSGLHMREALVFSIISVLKGVDDHCGYRLPWDPIQWLGEQDTSFHDIHHQTWGATTNYSQVYTTFWDHVLGTISRKTPEEIEELYKKGRENAEKAKKVN
;
A
#
# COMPACT_ATOMS: atom_id res chain seq x y z
N MET A 1 -17.77 -22.96 63.68
CA MET A 1 -17.78 -23.92 62.56
C MET A 1 -17.57 -23.09 61.31
N ASP A 2 -16.30 -23.00 60.93
CA ASP A 2 -15.81 -22.20 59.82
C ASP A 2 -16.16 -22.87 58.50
N THR A 3 -16.96 -22.21 57.67
CA THR A 3 -17.05 -22.52 56.24
C THR A 3 -15.78 -22.01 55.57
N PRO A 4 -14.97 -22.87 54.91
CA PRO A 4 -13.77 -22.40 54.22
C PRO A 4 -14.20 -21.58 53.00
N MET A 5 -13.60 -20.39 52.86
CA MET A 5 -13.56 -19.64 51.61
C MET A 5 -12.99 -20.53 50.53
N ALA A 6 -13.82 -20.92 49.56
CA ALA A 6 -13.35 -21.54 48.34
C ALA A 6 -12.57 -20.50 47.54
N ASN A 7 -11.25 -20.71 47.53
CA ASN A 7 -10.26 -20.08 46.66
C ASN A 7 -10.87 -19.59 45.34
N THR A 8 -10.90 -18.27 45.15
CA THR A 8 -10.81 -17.68 43.82
C THR A 8 -9.41 -17.96 43.29
N SER A 9 -9.19 -19.17 42.79
CA SER A 9 -8.01 -19.51 42.02
C SER A 9 -8.01 -18.61 40.79
N SER A 10 -7.11 -17.64 40.78
CA SER A 10 -6.68 -16.94 39.57
C SER A 10 -6.06 -17.99 38.65
N PHE A 11 -6.89 -18.66 37.85
CA PHE A 11 -6.40 -19.47 36.75
C PHE A 11 -5.79 -18.49 35.73
N THR A 12 -4.48 -18.28 35.85
CA THR A 12 -3.65 -17.78 34.78
C THR A 12 -3.74 -18.84 33.69
N THR A 13 -4.58 -18.61 32.68
CA THR A 13 -4.63 -19.47 31.49
C THR A 13 -3.31 -19.27 30.76
N THR A 14 -2.30 -20.07 31.10
CA THR A 14 -1.04 -20.14 30.34
C THR A 14 -1.27 -21.10 29.19
N TYR A 15 -1.11 -20.62 27.96
CA TYR A 15 -1.21 -21.49 26.79
C TYR A 15 0.14 -22.17 26.60
N THR A 16 0.34 -23.35 27.19
CA THR A 16 1.53 -24.16 26.92
C THR A 16 1.45 -24.74 25.52
N VAL A 17 1.95 -24.00 24.53
CA VAL A 17 2.14 -24.48 23.16
C VAL A 17 3.60 -24.85 22.98
N ALA A 18 3.86 -26.04 22.43
CA ALA A 18 5.20 -26.48 22.09
C ALA A 18 5.86 -25.48 21.13
N SER A 19 7.19 -25.36 21.20
CA SER A 19 7.95 -24.56 20.24
C SER A 19 7.59 -24.96 18.80
N PRO A 20 7.36 -24.00 17.90
CA PRO A 20 6.88 -24.30 16.57
C PRO A 20 7.95 -25.05 15.77
N HIS A 21 7.55 -26.09 15.06
CA HIS A 21 8.40 -26.75 14.07
C HIS A 21 8.20 -26.07 12.72
N LEU A 22 9.16 -25.25 12.33
CA LEU A 22 9.10 -24.53 11.06
C LEU A 22 9.38 -25.47 9.89
N TYR A 23 8.60 -25.33 8.82
CA TYR A 23 8.82 -26.05 7.57
C TYR A 23 8.61 -25.10 6.38
N PRO A 24 9.19 -25.40 5.22
CA PRO A 24 9.06 -24.52 4.08
C PRO A 24 7.63 -24.43 3.57
N ARG A 25 7.17 -23.22 3.22
CA ARG A 25 5.82 -23.00 2.69
C ARG A 25 5.62 -23.80 1.39
N PRO A 26 4.55 -24.60 1.28
CA PRO A 26 4.19 -25.23 0.01
C PRO A 26 3.87 -24.18 -1.05
N PRO A 27 4.40 -24.29 -2.28
CA PRO A 27 4.19 -23.29 -3.32
C PRO A 27 2.72 -23.24 -3.77
N MET A 28 2.27 -22.08 -4.26
CA MET A 28 0.90 -21.91 -4.80
C MET A 28 0.69 -22.70 -6.11
N SER A 29 1.76 -22.97 -6.84
CA SER A 29 1.76 -23.70 -8.10
C SER A 29 2.86 -24.75 -8.11
N SER A 30 2.62 -25.87 -8.78
CA SER A 30 3.64 -26.89 -9.05
C SER A 30 4.69 -26.45 -10.07
N HIS A 31 4.40 -25.40 -10.86
CA HIS A 31 5.24 -24.99 -11.99
C HIS A 31 6.19 -23.84 -11.66
N ILE A 32 5.82 -22.98 -10.72
CA ILE A 32 6.57 -21.77 -10.39
C ILE A 32 6.50 -21.53 -8.89
N SER A 33 7.65 -21.25 -8.27
CA SER A 33 7.73 -20.93 -6.84
C SER A 33 7.10 -19.56 -6.55
N ASP A 34 6.63 -19.38 -5.32
CA ASP A 34 6.12 -18.09 -4.84
C ASP A 34 7.12 -16.94 -5.02
N PHE A 35 8.42 -17.17 -4.84
CA PHE A 35 9.47 -16.17 -5.08
C PHE A 35 9.54 -15.70 -6.53
N HIS A 36 9.62 -16.63 -7.49
CA HIS A 36 9.60 -16.25 -8.91
C HIS A 36 8.28 -15.59 -9.33
N LEU A 37 7.16 -15.93 -8.69
CA LEU A 37 5.89 -15.21 -8.88
C LEU A 37 5.96 -13.76 -8.40
N THR A 38 6.68 -13.46 -7.31
CA THR A 38 6.83 -12.07 -6.83
C THR A 38 7.62 -11.19 -7.80
N LEU A 39 8.42 -11.79 -8.69
CA LEU A 39 9.13 -11.07 -9.76
C LEU A 39 8.31 -10.99 -11.04
N LEU A 40 7.61 -12.07 -11.40
CA LEU A 40 6.88 -12.18 -12.67
C LEU A 40 5.54 -11.44 -12.67
N LEU A 41 4.73 -11.60 -11.61
CA LEU A 41 3.36 -11.11 -11.63
C LEU A 41 3.24 -9.59 -11.69
N PRO A 42 4.05 -8.79 -10.97
CA PRO A 42 4.01 -7.33 -11.11
C PRO A 42 4.31 -6.86 -12.55
N VAL A 43 5.23 -7.53 -13.25
CA VAL A 43 5.53 -7.27 -14.66
C VAL A 43 4.31 -7.58 -15.54
N LEU A 44 3.68 -8.75 -15.35
CA LEU A 44 2.48 -9.12 -16.11
C LEU A 44 1.32 -8.16 -15.81
N THR A 45 1.10 -7.80 -14.55
CA THR A 45 0.10 -6.83 -14.12
C THR A 45 0.31 -5.50 -14.84
N TYR A 46 1.54 -4.99 -14.89
CA TYR A 46 1.85 -3.76 -15.62
C TYR A 46 1.39 -3.84 -17.08
N TRP A 47 1.81 -4.89 -17.81
CA TRP A 47 1.50 -5.01 -19.24
C TRP A 47 0.01 -5.18 -19.50
N LEU A 48 -0.68 -5.99 -18.70
CA LEU A 48 -2.12 -6.22 -18.83
C LEU A 48 -2.92 -4.94 -18.55
N THR A 49 -2.59 -4.21 -17.49
CA THR A 49 -3.28 -2.98 -17.10
C THR A 49 -2.98 -1.84 -18.06
N ALA A 50 -1.73 -1.69 -18.50
CA ALA A 50 -1.37 -0.69 -19.49
C ALA A 50 -2.02 -0.97 -20.85
N LEU A 51 -2.11 -2.24 -21.26
CA LEU A 51 -2.82 -2.64 -22.48
C LEU A 51 -4.33 -2.36 -22.36
N PHE A 52 -4.94 -2.70 -21.23
CA PHE A 52 -6.35 -2.43 -20.97
C PHE A 52 -6.67 -0.94 -21.17
N TRP A 53 -5.96 -0.05 -20.48
CA TRP A 53 -6.17 1.40 -20.61
C TRP A 53 -5.82 1.94 -22.00
N SER A 54 -4.85 1.33 -22.67
CA SER A 54 -4.51 1.71 -24.05
C SER A 54 -5.60 1.32 -25.04
N ILE A 55 -6.28 0.18 -24.84
CA ILE A 55 -7.45 -0.22 -25.63
C ILE A 55 -8.60 0.77 -25.40
N ILE A 56 -8.88 1.12 -24.13
CA ILE A 56 -9.87 2.16 -23.79
C ILE A 56 -9.56 3.48 -24.50
N SER A 57 -8.28 3.89 -24.48
CA SER A 57 -7.81 5.13 -25.13
C SER A 57 -7.89 5.07 -26.65
N TYR A 58 -7.56 3.94 -27.26
CA TYR A 58 -7.57 3.78 -28.71
C TYR A 58 -9.00 3.81 -29.29
N TYR A 59 -9.95 3.14 -28.62
CA TYR A 59 -11.36 3.10 -29.05
C TYR A 59 -12.21 4.25 -28.50
N ASP A 60 -11.62 5.12 -27.68
CA ASP A 60 -12.28 6.28 -27.07
C ASP A 60 -13.57 5.94 -26.29
N ILE A 61 -13.57 4.82 -25.57
CA ILE A 61 -14.77 4.23 -24.96
C ILE A 61 -15.43 5.14 -23.90
N TRP A 62 -14.62 5.87 -23.12
CA TRP A 62 -15.08 6.75 -22.03
C TRP A 62 -14.58 8.18 -22.21
N SER A 63 -14.75 8.74 -23.40
CA SER A 63 -14.26 10.07 -23.77
C SER A 63 -14.67 11.19 -22.81
N SER A 64 -15.86 11.12 -22.19
CA SER A 64 -16.34 12.11 -21.22
C SER A 64 -15.53 12.17 -19.92
N TYR A 65 -14.75 11.12 -19.61
CA TYR A 65 -13.92 11.02 -18.41
C TYR A 65 -12.43 11.18 -18.71
N ARG A 66 -12.06 11.40 -19.97
CA ARG A 66 -10.68 11.58 -20.42
C ARG A 66 -10.19 12.98 -20.03
N ILE A 67 -8.99 13.06 -19.45
CA ILE A 67 -8.41 14.35 -19.02
C ILE A 67 -7.86 15.15 -20.20
N HIS A 68 -7.02 14.51 -21.04
CA HIS A 68 -6.37 15.13 -22.20
C HIS A 68 -6.92 14.59 -23.50
N THR A 69 -7.17 15.46 -24.47
CA THR A 69 -7.56 15.07 -25.82
C THR A 69 -6.42 14.31 -26.55
N PRO A 70 -6.72 13.47 -27.56
CA PRO A 70 -5.67 12.84 -28.37
C PRO A 70 -4.68 13.84 -29.01
N ALA A 71 -5.16 15.03 -29.39
CA ALA A 71 -4.32 16.11 -29.91
C ALA A 71 -3.34 16.67 -28.86
N GLU A 72 -3.76 16.76 -27.59
CA GLU A 72 -2.87 17.14 -26.49
C GLU A 72 -1.81 16.07 -26.23
N ILE A 73 -2.20 14.80 -26.21
CA ILE A 73 -1.26 13.67 -26.02
C ILE A 73 -0.19 13.68 -27.11
N GLU A 74 -0.58 13.88 -28.37
CA GLU A 74 0.33 13.90 -29.52
C GLU A 74 1.24 15.14 -29.53
N SER A 75 0.69 16.33 -29.25
CA SER A 75 1.44 17.59 -29.36
C SER A 75 2.32 17.90 -28.14
N ARG A 76 1.93 17.44 -26.95
CA ARG A 76 2.61 17.81 -25.69
C ARG A 76 3.64 16.79 -25.23
N ASN A 77 3.46 15.51 -25.56
CA ASN A 77 4.42 14.48 -25.20
C ASN A 77 5.63 14.53 -26.13
N ARG A 78 6.83 14.56 -25.55
CA ARG A 78 8.10 14.72 -26.29
C ARG A 78 8.79 13.38 -26.54
N VAL A 79 8.05 12.28 -26.45
CA VAL A 79 8.55 10.91 -26.55
C VAL A 79 7.63 10.06 -27.41
N THR A 80 8.22 9.12 -28.14
CA THR A 80 7.47 8.19 -28.97
C THR A 80 7.15 6.92 -28.19
N ILE A 81 6.04 6.25 -28.51
CA ILE A 81 5.64 4.98 -27.88
C ILE A 81 6.75 3.93 -27.93
N PRO A 82 7.46 3.69 -29.06
CA PRO A 82 8.55 2.72 -29.09
C PRO A 82 9.71 3.05 -28.14
N GLN A 83 10.02 4.33 -27.92
CA GLN A 83 11.04 4.74 -26.94
C GLN A 83 10.59 4.39 -25.52
N VAL A 84 9.33 4.66 -25.20
CA VAL A 84 8.74 4.32 -23.90
C VAL A 84 8.79 2.82 -23.67
N LEU A 85 8.26 2.01 -24.61
CA LEU A 85 8.23 0.55 -24.47
C LEU A 85 9.63 -0.06 -24.31
N ARG A 86 10.63 0.42 -25.04
CA ARG A 86 12.02 -0.03 -24.89
C ARG A 86 12.59 0.31 -23.51
N SER A 87 12.29 1.50 -22.98
CA SER A 87 12.74 1.92 -21.65
C SER A 87 12.16 1.00 -20.58
N ILE A 88 10.85 0.75 -20.63
CA ILE A 88 10.15 -0.10 -19.67
C ILE A 88 10.69 -1.53 -19.69
N LEU A 89 10.90 -2.11 -20.87
CA LEU A 89 11.49 -3.44 -20.99
C LEU A 89 12.89 -3.49 -20.35
N GLY A 90 13.73 -2.48 -20.61
CA GLY A 90 15.06 -2.38 -20.00
C GLY A 90 15.01 -2.28 -18.48
N GLN A 91 14.11 -1.45 -17.94
CA GLN A 91 13.91 -1.32 -16.50
C GLN A 91 13.40 -2.61 -15.86
N GLN A 92 12.41 -3.27 -16.44
CA GLN A 92 11.85 -4.51 -15.90
C GLN A 92 12.88 -5.65 -15.89
N LEU A 93 13.72 -5.75 -16.93
CA LEU A 93 14.84 -6.69 -16.96
C LEU A 93 15.83 -6.40 -15.83
N PHE A 94 16.19 -5.13 -15.64
CA PHE A 94 17.09 -4.71 -14.57
C PHE A 94 16.50 -4.95 -13.17
N GLN A 95 15.25 -4.55 -12.93
CA GLN A 95 14.52 -4.76 -11.68
C GLN A 95 14.39 -6.26 -11.37
N THR A 96 14.10 -7.10 -12.37
CA THR A 96 14.07 -8.56 -12.22
C THR A 96 15.44 -9.09 -11.82
N ALA A 97 16.52 -8.62 -12.47
CA ALA A 97 17.89 -9.01 -12.11
C ALA A 97 18.25 -8.59 -10.67
N CYS A 98 17.89 -7.38 -10.26
CA CYS A 98 18.07 -6.92 -8.88
C CYS A 98 17.25 -7.75 -7.89
N GLY A 99 15.99 -8.08 -8.21
CA GLY A 99 15.12 -8.91 -7.37
C GLY A 99 15.66 -10.34 -7.21
N LEU A 100 16.17 -10.95 -8.28
CA LEU A 100 16.88 -12.23 -8.22
C LEU A 100 18.10 -12.13 -7.30
N PHE A 101 18.94 -11.10 -7.49
CA PHE A 101 20.12 -10.89 -6.64
C PHE A 101 19.74 -10.72 -5.16
N LEU A 102 18.78 -9.85 -4.84
CA LEU A 102 18.34 -9.64 -3.46
C LEU A 102 17.73 -10.90 -2.85
N GLY A 103 16.90 -11.63 -3.60
CA GLY A 103 16.28 -12.87 -3.13
C GLY A 103 17.29 -13.97 -2.83
N TYR A 104 18.21 -14.25 -3.75
CA TYR A 104 19.17 -15.35 -3.57
C TYR A 104 20.28 -15.05 -2.55
N TYR A 105 20.69 -13.78 -2.41
CA TYR A 105 21.85 -13.43 -1.58
C TYR A 105 21.52 -12.77 -0.24
N PHE A 106 20.32 -12.19 -0.07
CA PHE A 106 20.01 -11.38 1.11
C PHE A 106 18.68 -11.71 1.79
N LEU A 107 17.60 -11.87 1.03
CA LEU A 107 16.24 -11.96 1.57
C LEU A 107 15.73 -13.40 1.72
N GLY A 108 16.33 -14.34 0.98
CA GLY A 108 15.85 -15.71 0.88
C GLY A 108 14.75 -15.88 -0.17
N THR A 109 14.68 -17.07 -0.75
CA THR A 109 13.72 -17.43 -1.81
C THR A 109 12.61 -18.37 -1.35
N GLN A 110 12.64 -18.78 -0.08
CA GLN A 110 11.68 -19.72 0.49
C GLN A 110 11.23 -19.24 1.88
N GLU A 111 9.93 -19.01 2.01
CA GLU A 111 9.33 -18.63 3.28
C GLU A 111 9.07 -19.85 4.15
N MET A 112 9.31 -19.71 5.46
CA MET A 112 9.07 -20.75 6.46
C MET A 112 7.74 -20.50 7.18
N VAL A 113 6.98 -21.57 7.44
CA VAL A 113 5.65 -21.57 8.08
C VAL A 113 5.58 -22.65 9.16
N GLY A 114 4.47 -22.73 9.90
CA GLY A 114 4.29 -23.70 11.00
C GLY A 114 4.29 -23.07 12.40
N SER A 115 4.40 -21.75 12.50
CA SER A 115 4.29 -21.01 13.77
C SER A 115 2.87 -20.55 14.11
N GLU A 116 1.87 -20.81 13.26
CA GLU A 116 0.56 -20.17 13.33
C GLU A 116 -0.14 -20.43 14.67
N ASN A 117 -0.18 -21.69 15.12
CA ASN A 117 -0.81 -22.06 16.39
C ASN A 117 -0.06 -21.47 17.60
N TYR A 118 1.26 -21.40 17.50
CA TYR A 118 2.11 -20.80 18.54
C TYR A 118 1.88 -19.29 18.61
N ASP A 119 1.90 -18.59 17.48
CA ASP A 119 1.70 -17.15 17.40
C ASP A 119 0.29 -16.74 17.85
N ILE A 120 -0.74 -17.51 17.48
CA ILE A 120 -2.11 -17.30 17.95
C ILE A 120 -2.19 -17.46 19.48
N ALA A 121 -1.53 -18.47 20.05
CA ALA A 121 -1.50 -18.64 21.50
C ALA A 121 -0.77 -17.50 22.22
N VAL A 122 0.35 -17.03 21.67
CA VAL A 122 1.06 -15.84 22.17
C VAL A 122 0.16 -14.60 22.13
N TRP A 123 -0.63 -14.42 21.07
CA TRP A 123 -1.62 -13.35 21.00
C TRP A 123 -2.74 -13.51 22.03
N ALA A 124 -3.22 -14.73 22.29
CA ALA A 124 -4.22 -14.98 23.32
C ALA A 124 -3.70 -14.58 24.71
N GLU A 125 -2.44 -14.91 25.04
CA GLU A 125 -1.81 -14.44 26.29
C GLU A 125 -1.71 -12.91 26.36
N ARG A 126 -1.35 -12.26 25.25
CA ARG A 126 -1.29 -10.78 25.16
C ARG A 126 -2.67 -10.15 25.35
N VAL A 127 -3.71 -10.73 24.78
CA VAL A 127 -5.10 -10.27 24.95
C VAL A 127 -5.52 -10.36 26.41
N VAL A 128 -5.26 -11.49 27.09
CA VAL A 128 -5.58 -11.67 28.51
C VAL A 128 -4.81 -10.67 29.39
N LYS A 129 -3.52 -10.46 29.11
CA LYS A 129 -2.70 -9.46 29.82
C LYS A 129 -3.23 -8.04 29.58
N GLY A 130 -3.50 -7.67 28.34
CA GLY A 130 -4.05 -6.36 27.98
C GLY A 130 -5.41 -6.09 28.64
N TYR A 131 -6.29 -7.09 28.64
CA TYR A 131 -7.56 -7.02 29.36
C TYR A 131 -7.37 -6.80 30.86
N SER A 132 -6.45 -7.54 31.48
CA SER A 132 -6.14 -7.38 32.91
C SER A 132 -5.63 -5.97 33.24
N TRP A 133 -4.81 -5.39 32.35
CA TRP A 133 -4.36 -3.99 32.46
C TRP A 133 -5.51 -2.98 32.34
N ILE A 134 -6.45 -3.19 31.41
CA ILE A 134 -7.65 -2.35 31.27
C ILE A 134 -8.53 -2.42 32.53
N GLN A 135 -8.77 -3.61 33.07
CA GLN A 135 -9.51 -3.77 34.32
C GLN A 135 -8.84 -3.03 35.47
N TRP A 136 -7.52 -3.17 35.58
CA TRP A 136 -6.74 -2.49 36.60
C TRP A 136 -6.80 -0.96 36.42
N SER A 137 -6.61 -0.44 35.22
CA SER A 137 -6.62 1.01 34.96
C SER A 137 -8.00 1.63 35.21
N LEU A 138 -9.08 0.97 34.81
CA LEU A 138 -10.45 1.38 35.12
C LEU A 138 -10.69 1.42 36.63
N ARG A 139 -10.28 0.37 37.36
CA ARG A 139 -10.39 0.32 38.82
C ARG A 139 -9.64 1.49 39.47
N MET A 140 -8.41 1.76 39.06
CA MET A 140 -7.61 2.87 39.58
C MET A 140 -8.25 4.23 39.26
N SER A 141 -8.82 4.38 38.06
CA SER A 141 -9.49 5.62 37.64
C SER A 141 -10.75 5.88 38.47
N MET A 142 -11.55 4.85 38.75
CA MET A 142 -12.74 4.94 39.60
C MET A 142 -12.41 5.22 41.07
N MET A 143 -11.34 4.59 41.60
CA MET A 143 -10.83 4.90 42.94
C MET A 143 -10.37 6.36 43.05
N GLY A 144 -9.72 6.90 42.01
CA GLY A 144 -9.35 8.31 41.94
C GLY A 144 -10.54 9.29 41.94
N LEU A 145 -11.73 8.82 41.52
CA LEU A 145 -12.99 9.56 41.58
C LEU A 145 -13.76 9.37 42.90
N GLY A 146 -13.18 8.68 43.89
CA GLY A 146 -13.79 8.47 45.21
C GLY A 146 -14.92 7.42 45.23
N LEU A 147 -15.06 6.60 44.18
CA LEU A 147 -16.01 5.49 44.16
C LEU A 147 -15.41 4.30 44.93
N ASP A 148 -16.03 3.91 46.07
CA ASP A 148 -15.59 2.76 46.87
C ASP A 148 -16.08 1.44 46.26
N LEU A 149 -15.25 0.84 45.40
CA LEU A 149 -15.50 -0.46 44.79
C LEU A 149 -15.22 -1.65 45.73
N ALA A 150 -14.59 -1.45 46.90
CA ALA A 150 -14.30 -2.56 47.80
C ALA A 150 -15.57 -3.11 48.48
N ASN A 151 -16.59 -2.26 48.63
CA ASN A 151 -17.87 -2.59 49.27
C ASN A 151 -19.09 -2.53 48.32
N SER A 152 -18.92 -2.10 47.07
CA SER A 152 -20.01 -2.12 46.10
C SER A 152 -20.31 -3.57 45.70
N LYS A 153 -21.53 -4.05 45.97
CA LYS A 153 -22.02 -5.37 45.53
C LYS A 153 -21.99 -5.58 44.00
N GLY A 154 -21.65 -4.55 43.23
CA GLY A 154 -21.23 -4.63 41.84
C GLY A 154 -19.74 -4.34 41.73
N SER A 155 -18.89 -5.28 42.11
CA SER A 155 -17.57 -5.36 41.50
C SER A 155 -17.81 -5.33 39.99
N LEU A 156 -17.28 -4.32 39.29
CA LEU A 156 -17.30 -4.28 37.83
C LEU A 156 -16.33 -5.36 37.31
N HIS A 157 -16.63 -6.62 37.60
CA HIS A 157 -16.18 -7.73 36.78
C HIS A 157 -16.95 -7.57 35.49
N LEU A 158 -16.39 -6.87 34.51
CA LEU A 158 -16.87 -6.99 33.13
C LEU A 158 -16.92 -8.49 32.83
N PRO A 159 -18.12 -9.10 32.71
CA PRO A 159 -18.25 -10.55 32.63
C PRO A 159 -17.99 -10.93 31.17
N VAL A 160 -16.75 -10.79 30.74
CA VAL A 160 -16.30 -11.20 29.41
C VAL A 160 -15.44 -12.44 29.57
N ARG A 161 -15.90 -13.43 30.34
CA ARG A 161 -15.51 -14.83 30.11
C ARG A 161 -16.66 -15.51 29.40
N VAL A 162 -16.93 -15.06 28.18
CA VAL A 162 -17.92 -15.70 27.31
C VAL A 162 -17.22 -16.88 26.65
N ASN A 163 -17.60 -18.08 27.05
CA ASN A 163 -17.25 -19.30 26.34
C ASN A 163 -18.18 -19.41 25.13
N ILE A 164 -17.63 -19.35 23.92
CA ILE A 164 -18.42 -19.48 22.69
C ILE A 164 -18.56 -20.97 22.41
N THR A 165 -19.77 -21.51 22.59
CA THR A 165 -20.08 -22.89 22.21
C THR A 165 -20.38 -22.93 20.71
N THR A 166 -19.56 -23.61 19.94
CA THR A 166 -19.81 -23.84 18.52
C THR A 166 -20.97 -24.81 18.30
N PRO A 167 -21.59 -24.89 17.10
CA PRO A 167 -22.69 -25.81 16.82
C PRO A 167 -22.38 -27.30 17.07
N ASP A 168 -21.09 -27.69 17.05
CA ASP A 168 -20.57 -29.02 17.39
C ASP A 168 -20.23 -29.20 18.89
N GLY A 169 -20.58 -28.22 19.75
CA GLY A 169 -20.45 -28.32 21.20
C GLY A 169 -19.07 -27.97 21.77
N ARG A 170 -18.14 -27.45 20.96
CA ARG A 170 -16.81 -27.06 21.43
C ARG A 170 -16.88 -25.69 22.11
N ILE A 171 -16.28 -25.57 23.28
CA ILE A 171 -16.13 -24.29 23.97
C ILE A 171 -14.84 -23.61 23.48
N ILE A 172 -14.99 -22.50 22.77
CA ILE A 172 -13.88 -21.63 22.37
C ILE A 172 -13.81 -20.48 23.38
N ALA A 173 -12.65 -20.33 24.00
CA ALA A 173 -12.36 -19.19 24.87
C ALA A 173 -12.34 -17.90 24.02
N TRP A 174 -13.07 -16.86 24.44
CA TRP A 174 -13.19 -15.60 23.66
C TRP A 174 -11.83 -15.00 23.28
N GLU A 175 -10.81 -15.12 24.15
CA GLU A 175 -9.47 -14.62 23.91
C GLU A 175 -8.80 -15.31 22.71
N MET A 176 -9.16 -16.56 22.43
CA MET A 176 -8.69 -17.31 21.27
C MET A 176 -9.35 -16.78 19.98
N VAL A 177 -10.63 -16.39 20.04
CA VAL A 177 -11.30 -15.75 18.89
C VAL A 177 -10.65 -14.41 18.59
N VAL A 178 -10.44 -13.57 19.62
CA VAL A 178 -9.77 -12.27 19.45
C VAL A 178 -8.34 -12.46 18.93
N ALA A 179 -7.59 -13.42 19.47
CA ALA A 179 -6.24 -13.73 19.01
C ALA A 179 -6.21 -14.17 17.54
N GLN A 180 -7.18 -14.97 17.10
CA GLN A 180 -7.31 -15.33 15.69
C GLN A 180 -7.63 -14.13 14.80
N VAL A 181 -8.53 -13.23 15.22
CA VAL A 181 -8.81 -11.99 14.48
C VAL A 181 -7.57 -11.11 14.40
N ILE A 182 -6.83 -10.95 15.50
CA ILE A 182 -5.58 -10.19 15.51
C ILE A 182 -4.59 -10.81 14.54
N TYR A 183 -4.30 -12.11 14.69
CA TYR A 183 -3.29 -12.78 13.90
C TYR A 183 -3.62 -12.86 12.40
N ARG A 184 -4.88 -13.17 12.06
CA ARG A 184 -5.28 -13.45 10.67
C ARG A 184 -5.69 -12.20 9.90
N LEU A 185 -6.12 -11.14 10.57
CA LEU A 185 -6.64 -9.94 9.91
C LEU A 185 -5.86 -8.68 10.32
N LEU A 186 -5.82 -8.37 11.61
CA LEU A 186 -5.26 -7.08 12.06
C LEU A 186 -3.75 -7.01 11.89
N ALA A 187 -3.01 -8.10 12.12
CA ALA A 187 -1.57 -8.15 11.95
C ALA A 187 -1.17 -8.01 10.47
N PRO A 188 -1.73 -8.77 9.50
CA PRO A 188 -1.53 -8.49 8.08
C PRO A 188 -1.92 -7.06 7.69
N ALA A 189 -3.09 -6.56 8.10
CA ALA A 189 -3.53 -5.20 7.80
C ALA A 189 -2.55 -4.14 8.34
N ALA A 190 -2.03 -4.32 9.56
CA ALA A 190 -1.02 -3.44 10.13
C ALA A 190 0.28 -3.47 9.33
N ARG A 191 0.74 -4.64 8.86
CA ARG A 191 1.93 -4.73 8.01
C ARG A 191 1.73 -4.04 6.66
N PHE A 192 0.56 -4.21 6.03
CA PHE A 192 0.20 -3.46 4.82
C PHE A 192 0.21 -1.94 5.10
N ALA A 193 -0.39 -1.49 6.20
CA ALA A 193 -0.40 -0.07 6.55
C ALA A 193 1.01 0.50 6.81
N ILE A 194 1.88 -0.27 7.49
CA ILE A 194 3.28 0.11 7.69
C ILE A 194 4.02 0.15 6.34
N CYS A 195 3.77 -0.82 5.46
CA CYS A 195 4.37 -0.85 4.13
C CYS A 195 3.95 0.37 3.30
N ILE A 196 2.65 0.71 3.28
CA ILE A 196 2.12 1.92 2.63
C ILE A 196 2.80 3.17 3.19
N PHE A 197 2.88 3.30 4.52
CA PHE A 197 3.46 4.48 5.15
C PHE A 197 4.94 4.67 4.77
N ILE A 198 5.73 3.59 4.78
CA ILE A 198 7.15 3.64 4.41
C ILE A 198 7.31 3.91 2.92
N SER A 199 6.54 3.23 2.05
CA SER A 199 6.61 3.43 0.60
C SER A 199 6.19 4.85 0.21
N ASP A 200 5.11 5.38 0.79
CA ASP A 200 4.64 6.73 0.50
C ASP A 200 5.65 7.78 0.99
N ALA A 201 6.27 7.58 2.16
CA ALA A 201 7.34 8.46 2.62
C ALA A 201 8.53 8.43 1.64
N TRP A 202 8.99 7.24 1.24
CA TRP A 202 10.10 7.10 0.30
C TRP A 202 9.80 7.79 -1.03
N GLN A 203 8.63 7.51 -1.62
CA GLN A 203 8.20 8.09 -2.88
C GLN A 203 8.06 9.61 -2.76
N TYR A 204 7.39 10.12 -1.73
CA TYR A 204 7.19 11.56 -1.54
C TYR A 204 8.53 12.30 -1.41
N PHE A 205 9.40 11.88 -0.49
CA PHE A 205 10.64 12.61 -0.22
C PHE A 205 11.63 12.50 -1.38
N GLY A 206 11.73 11.33 -2.02
CA GLY A 206 12.57 11.17 -3.21
C GLY A 206 12.07 12.00 -4.39
N HIS A 207 10.78 11.95 -4.66
CA HIS A 207 10.15 12.72 -5.74
C HIS A 207 10.29 14.23 -5.52
N ARG A 208 10.02 14.71 -4.30
CA ARG A 208 10.25 16.10 -3.92
C ARG A 208 11.72 16.50 -4.06
N ALA A 209 12.65 15.67 -3.63
CA ALA A 209 14.10 15.94 -3.79
C ALA A 209 14.50 16.05 -5.27
N PHE A 210 13.91 15.23 -6.14
CA PHE A 210 14.12 15.33 -7.58
C PHE A 210 13.65 16.65 -8.16
N HIS A 211 12.57 17.23 -7.65
CA HIS A 211 12.07 18.53 -8.11
C HIS A 211 12.79 19.73 -7.50
N GLU A 212 13.14 19.67 -6.21
CA GLU A 212 13.78 20.79 -5.51
C GLU A 212 15.26 20.92 -5.85
N ASN A 213 15.92 19.83 -6.24
CA ASN A 213 17.32 19.85 -6.66
C ASN A 213 17.46 19.88 -8.19
N ARG A 214 18.01 20.98 -8.71
CA ARG A 214 18.19 21.18 -10.17
C ARG A 214 19.01 20.09 -10.86
N TRP A 215 20.00 19.50 -10.18
CA TRP A 215 20.81 18.42 -10.76
C TRP A 215 20.02 17.12 -10.83
N LEU A 216 19.31 16.77 -9.76
CA LEU A 216 18.45 15.58 -9.73
C LEU A 216 17.34 15.70 -10.76
N TYR A 217 16.66 16.85 -10.83
CA TYR A 217 15.63 17.08 -11.85
C TYR A 217 16.18 16.83 -13.26
N ARG A 218 17.27 17.51 -13.62
CA ARG A 218 17.81 17.45 -14.98
C ARG A 218 18.27 16.05 -15.38
N ASN A 219 18.94 15.33 -14.49
CA ASN A 219 19.62 14.09 -14.85
C ASN A 219 18.83 12.81 -14.52
N VAL A 220 17.89 12.88 -13.58
CA VAL A 220 17.16 11.70 -13.08
C VAL A 220 15.70 11.77 -13.50
N HIS A 221 15.02 12.88 -13.21
CA HIS A 221 13.56 12.95 -13.27
C HIS A 221 12.98 13.66 -14.50
N SER A 222 13.79 14.44 -15.22
CA SER A 222 13.33 15.19 -16.40
C SER A 222 12.86 14.29 -17.54
N LEU A 223 13.28 13.02 -17.57
CA LEU A 223 12.83 12.03 -18.55
C LEU A 223 11.34 11.69 -18.33
N HIS A 224 10.93 11.55 -17.08
CA HIS A 224 9.55 11.29 -16.68
C HIS A 224 8.64 12.45 -17.10
N HIS A 225 9.06 13.68 -16.80
CA HIS A 225 8.40 14.92 -17.23
C HIS A 225 8.54 15.26 -18.72
N ARG A 226 8.96 14.31 -19.58
CA ARG A 226 8.76 14.46 -21.04
C ARG A 226 7.36 14.02 -21.47
N VAL A 227 6.62 13.38 -20.57
CA VAL A 227 5.25 12.91 -20.75
C VAL A 227 4.29 13.90 -20.07
N ASN A 228 4.13 15.08 -20.67
CA ASN A 228 3.31 16.16 -20.13
C ASN A 228 1.79 15.87 -20.10
N ALA A 229 1.35 14.88 -20.87
CA ALA A 229 0.00 14.34 -20.87
C ALA A 229 0.14 12.82 -20.60
N PRO A 230 0.11 12.41 -19.32
CA PRO A 230 0.24 11.04 -18.87
C PRO A 230 -0.70 10.08 -19.60
N TYR A 231 -0.18 8.88 -19.86
CA TYR A 231 -0.92 7.76 -20.42
C TYR A 231 -0.36 6.44 -19.86
N ALA A 232 -1.16 5.38 -19.86
CA ALA A 232 -0.88 4.17 -19.09
C ALA A 232 0.51 3.53 -19.32
N PHE A 233 0.96 3.41 -20.58
CA PHE A 233 2.30 2.86 -20.89
C PHE A 233 3.47 3.72 -20.43
N ALA A 234 3.23 4.99 -20.11
CA ALA A 234 4.26 5.90 -19.62
C ALA A 234 4.37 5.93 -18.09
N ALA A 235 3.56 5.15 -17.36
CA ALA A 235 3.52 5.16 -15.90
C ALA A 235 4.89 5.00 -15.23
N PHE A 236 5.73 4.12 -15.77
CA PHE A 236 7.09 3.90 -15.26
C PHE A 236 8.16 4.42 -16.22
N TYR A 237 7.80 5.34 -17.12
CA TYR A 237 8.77 5.94 -18.03
C TYR A 237 9.65 6.94 -17.27
N ASN A 238 10.78 6.46 -16.76
CA ASN A 238 11.74 7.22 -15.99
C ASN A 238 13.18 6.73 -16.28
N THR A 239 14.19 7.40 -15.73
CA THR A 239 15.57 6.93 -15.92
C THR A 239 15.82 5.65 -15.15
N LEU A 240 16.76 4.81 -15.61
CA LEU A 240 17.11 3.58 -14.87
C LEU A 240 17.56 3.87 -13.43
N THR A 241 18.24 5.00 -13.23
CA THR A 241 18.64 5.47 -11.90
C THR A 241 17.42 5.79 -11.03
N GLU A 242 16.42 6.47 -11.60
CA GLU A 242 15.17 6.73 -10.91
C GLU A 242 14.45 5.44 -10.53
N SER A 243 14.25 4.52 -11.48
CA SER A 243 13.56 3.25 -11.20
C SER A 243 14.32 2.41 -10.17
N PHE A 244 15.64 2.47 -10.16
CA PHE A 244 16.43 1.77 -9.14
C PHE A 244 16.22 2.36 -7.74
N ILE A 245 16.33 3.68 -7.60
CA ILE A 245 16.27 4.36 -6.29
C ILE A 245 14.83 4.37 -5.76
N MET A 246 13.87 4.75 -6.60
CA MET A 246 12.48 4.92 -6.18
C MET A 246 11.78 3.57 -6.08
N ASP A 247 11.87 2.74 -7.12
CA ASP A 247 11.08 1.51 -7.17
C ASP A 247 11.81 0.37 -6.45
N THR A 248 13.02 -0.01 -6.90
CA THR A 248 13.73 -1.20 -6.37
C THR A 248 14.16 -1.01 -4.92
N CYS A 249 14.87 0.09 -4.61
CA CYS A 249 15.32 0.35 -3.24
C CYS A 249 14.14 0.68 -2.32
N GLY A 250 13.21 1.53 -2.78
CA GLY A 250 12.03 1.91 -2.00
C GLY A 250 11.17 0.72 -1.59
N ILE A 251 10.83 -0.15 -2.53
CA ILE A 251 10.01 -1.34 -2.22
C ILE A 251 10.75 -2.34 -1.33
N SER A 252 12.06 -2.53 -1.55
CA SER A 252 12.86 -3.45 -0.74
C SER A 252 12.95 -2.99 0.72
N VAL A 253 13.14 -1.69 0.94
CA VAL A 253 13.13 -1.07 2.27
C VAL A 253 11.74 -1.22 2.90
N ALA A 254 10.67 -0.91 2.18
CA ALA A 254 9.31 -1.03 2.68
C ALA A 254 8.95 -2.48 3.08
N PHE A 255 9.31 -3.46 2.26
CA PHE A 255 9.09 -4.89 2.56
C PHE A 255 9.88 -5.38 3.77
N TYR A 256 11.15 -5.00 3.86
CA TYR A 256 11.99 -5.40 4.99
C TYR A 256 11.43 -4.89 6.32
N PHE A 257 11.06 -3.62 6.41
CA PHE A 257 10.61 -3.01 7.66
C PHE A 257 9.14 -3.27 7.99
N SER A 258 8.28 -3.52 7.00
CA SER A 258 6.90 -3.93 7.25
C SER A 258 6.77 -5.37 7.70
N GLY A 259 7.78 -6.21 7.42
CA GLY A 259 7.75 -7.64 7.74
C GLY A 259 6.65 -8.40 6.98
N LEU A 260 6.28 -7.92 5.78
CA LEU A 260 5.32 -8.62 4.92
C LEU A 260 5.85 -10.01 4.58
N HIS A 261 4.96 -11.00 4.63
CA HIS A 261 5.23 -12.33 4.10
C HIS A 261 5.38 -12.27 2.58
N MET A 262 6.06 -13.26 1.99
CA MET A 262 6.31 -13.29 0.55
C MET A 262 5.04 -13.18 -0.29
N ARG A 263 3.95 -13.84 0.13
CA ARG A 263 2.64 -13.74 -0.55
C ARG A 263 1.95 -12.40 -0.34
N GLU A 264 2.15 -11.77 0.81
CA GLU A 264 1.60 -10.44 1.08
C GLU A 264 2.35 -9.37 0.29
N ALA A 265 3.69 -9.48 0.21
CA ALA A 265 4.54 -8.65 -0.64
C ALA A 265 4.16 -8.79 -2.12
N LEU A 266 3.85 -10.00 -2.59
CA LEU A 266 3.32 -10.22 -3.94
C LEU A 266 2.01 -9.45 -4.17
N VAL A 267 1.04 -9.59 -3.27
CA VAL A 267 -0.26 -8.89 -3.38
C VAL A 267 -0.06 -7.38 -3.33
N PHE A 268 0.80 -6.89 -2.43
CA PHE A 268 1.15 -5.48 -2.34
C PHE A 268 1.71 -4.97 -3.67
N SER A 269 2.73 -5.64 -4.24
CA SER A 269 3.34 -5.24 -5.52
C SER A 269 2.33 -5.21 -6.66
N ILE A 270 1.41 -6.19 -6.74
CA ILE A 270 0.34 -6.20 -7.76
C ILE A 270 -0.54 -4.95 -7.60
N ILE A 271 -0.99 -4.65 -6.38
CA ILE A 271 -1.84 -3.48 -6.11
C ILE A 271 -1.08 -2.19 -6.41
N SER A 272 0.20 -2.07 -6.02
CA SER A 272 1.01 -0.89 -6.30
C SER A 272 1.19 -0.65 -7.79
N VAL A 273 1.41 -1.71 -8.58
CA VAL A 273 1.52 -1.61 -10.03
C VAL A 273 0.19 -1.23 -10.68
N LEU A 274 -0.91 -1.85 -10.24
CA LEU A 274 -2.26 -1.47 -10.69
C LEU A 274 -2.49 0.02 -10.46
N LYS A 275 -2.20 0.49 -9.25
CA LYS A 275 -2.38 1.87 -8.87
C LYS A 275 -1.48 2.82 -9.65
N GLY A 276 -0.18 2.56 -9.75
CA GLY A 276 0.73 3.41 -10.51
C GLY A 276 0.37 3.54 -11.99
N VAL A 277 -0.10 2.46 -12.63
CA VAL A 277 -0.58 2.51 -14.03
C VAL A 277 -1.90 3.26 -14.14
N ASP A 278 -2.80 3.07 -13.18
CA ASP A 278 -4.10 3.75 -13.13
C ASP A 278 -3.96 5.25 -12.91
N ASP A 279 -3.07 5.69 -12.01
CA ASP A 279 -2.80 7.11 -11.78
C ASP A 279 -2.26 7.82 -13.05
N HIS A 280 -1.72 7.06 -14.01
CA HIS A 280 -1.27 7.55 -15.32
C HIS A 280 -2.24 7.23 -16.47
N CYS A 281 -3.40 6.61 -16.23
CA CYS A 281 -4.24 6.11 -17.32
C CYS A 281 -4.86 7.24 -18.16
N GLY A 282 -4.98 8.44 -17.59
CA GLY A 282 -5.57 9.62 -18.23
C GLY A 282 -7.10 9.66 -18.18
N TYR A 283 -7.72 8.80 -17.35
CA TYR A 283 -9.17 8.69 -17.18
C TYR A 283 -9.57 8.80 -15.72
N ARG A 284 -10.44 9.75 -15.40
CA ARG A 284 -11.01 9.89 -14.05
C ARG A 284 -12.39 9.22 -14.01
N LEU A 285 -12.45 7.93 -13.67
CA LEU A 285 -13.70 7.18 -13.64
C LEU A 285 -14.28 7.14 -12.22
N PRO A 286 -15.56 7.49 -12.00
CA PRO A 286 -16.14 7.51 -10.66
C PRO A 286 -16.35 6.10 -10.06
N TRP A 287 -16.29 5.05 -10.89
CA TRP A 287 -16.47 3.65 -10.49
C TRP A 287 -15.17 2.83 -10.50
N ASP A 288 -14.01 3.48 -10.61
CA ASP A 288 -12.74 2.77 -10.56
C ASP A 288 -12.33 2.45 -9.11
N PRO A 289 -12.31 1.16 -8.70
CA PRO A 289 -11.93 0.80 -7.35
C PRO A 289 -10.46 1.10 -7.02
N ILE A 290 -9.59 1.26 -8.02
CA ILE A 290 -8.18 1.62 -7.81
C ILE A 290 -8.06 3.10 -7.45
N GLN A 291 -8.86 3.98 -8.07
CA GLN A 291 -8.94 5.40 -7.73
C GLN A 291 -9.59 5.65 -6.36
N TRP A 292 -10.30 4.67 -5.81
CA TRP A 292 -10.83 4.75 -4.43
C TRP A 292 -9.76 4.45 -3.37
N LEU A 293 -8.57 3.99 -3.75
CA LEU A 293 -7.45 3.67 -2.85
C LEU A 293 -6.65 4.91 -2.43
N GLY A 294 -7.33 5.93 -1.93
CA GLY A 294 -6.73 7.18 -1.45
C GLY A 294 -7.18 8.42 -2.22
N GLU A 295 -6.73 9.59 -1.75
CA GLU A 295 -6.96 10.87 -2.45
C GLU A 295 -6.01 11.04 -3.64
N GLN A 296 -4.89 10.31 -3.65
CA GLN A 296 -3.99 10.28 -4.79
C GLN A 296 -4.71 9.50 -5.91
N ASP A 297 -4.99 10.20 -7.01
CA ASP A 297 -5.65 9.66 -8.19
C ASP A 297 -5.02 10.22 -9.48
N THR A 298 -5.57 9.84 -10.62
CA THR A 298 -5.06 10.29 -11.91
C THR A 298 -5.08 11.81 -12.10
N SER A 299 -6.03 12.53 -11.49
CA SER A 299 -6.09 13.99 -11.61
C SER A 299 -5.08 14.67 -10.71
N PHE A 300 -4.89 14.15 -9.49
CA PHE A 300 -3.86 14.64 -8.56
C PHE A 300 -2.48 14.54 -9.20
N HIS A 301 -2.17 13.38 -9.81
CA HIS A 301 -0.91 13.15 -10.48
C HIS A 301 -0.79 13.91 -11.81
N ASP A 302 -1.87 14.02 -12.58
CA ASP A 302 -1.85 14.77 -13.84
C ASP A 302 -1.51 16.24 -13.62
N ILE A 303 -2.08 16.87 -12.58
CA ILE A 303 -1.76 18.26 -12.17
C ILE A 303 -0.24 18.42 -11.97
N HIS A 304 0.41 17.44 -11.34
CA HIS A 304 1.85 17.46 -11.13
C HIS A 304 2.65 17.44 -12.44
N HIS A 305 2.22 16.65 -13.44
CA HIS A 305 2.83 16.63 -14.78
C HIS A 305 2.64 17.92 -15.58
N GLN A 306 1.70 18.78 -15.18
CA GLN A 306 1.51 20.05 -15.84
C GLN A 306 2.66 21.02 -15.50
N THR A 307 3.08 21.83 -16.48
CA THR A 307 4.13 22.85 -16.28
C THR A 307 3.79 23.85 -15.18
N TRP A 308 2.51 24.06 -14.91
CA TRP A 308 1.99 24.94 -13.86
C TRP A 308 1.76 24.25 -12.51
N GLY A 309 1.95 22.93 -12.43
CA GLY A 309 1.76 22.11 -11.22
C GLY A 309 2.99 21.28 -10.81
N ALA A 310 4.08 21.29 -11.58
CA ALA A 310 5.31 20.54 -11.32
C ALA A 310 6.03 20.83 -9.99
N THR A 311 5.60 21.81 -9.21
CA THR A 311 6.13 22.09 -7.85
C THR A 311 5.12 21.80 -6.75
N THR A 312 4.10 20.99 -7.05
CA THR A 312 3.02 20.59 -6.13
C THR A 312 2.68 19.13 -6.34
N ASN A 313 1.93 18.52 -5.42
CA ASN A 313 1.39 17.15 -5.55
C ASN A 313 2.49 16.09 -5.74
N TYR A 314 3.42 15.97 -4.79
CA TYR A 314 4.55 15.05 -4.90
C TYR A 314 4.22 13.59 -4.56
N SER A 315 3.11 13.31 -3.90
CA SER A 315 2.71 11.94 -3.55
C SER A 315 2.38 11.12 -4.79
N GLN A 316 2.91 9.89 -4.85
CA GLN A 316 2.81 9.06 -6.06
C GLN A 316 1.87 7.86 -5.93
N VAL A 317 1.88 7.07 -4.85
CA VAL A 317 1.19 5.77 -4.89
C VAL A 317 -0.12 5.77 -4.11
N TYR A 318 -0.13 5.84 -2.78
CA TYR A 318 -1.37 5.59 -2.03
C TYR A 318 -2.00 6.86 -1.45
N THR A 319 -1.26 7.57 -0.60
CA THR A 319 -1.81 8.67 0.19
C THR A 319 -1.19 10.01 -0.17
N THR A 320 -1.94 11.08 0.03
CA THR A 320 -1.50 12.49 -0.07
C THR A 320 -0.99 13.03 1.27
N PHE A 321 -0.79 12.15 2.27
CA PHE A 321 -0.52 12.51 3.66
C PHE A 321 0.65 13.50 3.78
N TRP A 322 1.77 13.24 3.11
CA TRP A 322 2.95 14.09 3.18
C TRP A 322 2.77 15.43 2.48
N ASP A 323 1.98 15.48 1.40
CA ASP A 323 1.64 16.76 0.76
C ASP A 323 0.77 17.64 1.67
N HIS A 324 -0.17 17.05 2.41
CA HIS A 324 -0.97 17.76 3.42
C HIS A 324 -0.08 18.27 4.56
N VAL A 325 0.75 17.40 5.14
CA VAL A 325 1.61 17.76 6.29
C VAL A 325 2.61 18.86 5.93
N LEU A 326 3.18 18.81 4.72
CA LEU A 326 4.23 19.75 4.30
C LEU A 326 3.71 20.89 3.40
N GLY A 327 2.41 20.95 3.17
CA GLY A 327 1.75 22.04 2.45
C GLY A 327 2.09 22.13 0.97
N THR A 328 2.34 20.99 0.31
CA THR A 328 2.73 20.90 -1.11
C THR A 328 1.59 20.52 -2.05
N ILE A 329 0.34 20.48 -1.56
CA ILE A 329 -0.85 20.34 -2.41
C ILE A 329 -1.06 21.58 -3.28
N SER A 330 -1.46 21.38 -4.53
CA SER A 330 -1.87 22.46 -5.43
C SER A 330 -2.98 23.30 -4.79
N ARG A 331 -2.72 24.61 -4.65
CA ARG A 331 -3.67 25.57 -4.07
C ARG A 331 -4.64 26.17 -5.09
N LYS A 332 -4.56 25.74 -6.35
CA LYS A 332 -5.41 26.26 -7.42
C LYS A 332 -6.85 25.80 -7.23
N THR A 333 -7.81 26.69 -7.49
CA THR A 333 -9.22 26.31 -7.41
C THR A 333 -9.60 25.40 -8.59
N PRO A 334 -10.69 24.62 -8.47
CA PRO A 334 -11.18 23.81 -9.58
C PRO A 334 -11.41 24.63 -10.87
N GLU A 335 -11.91 25.86 -10.75
CA GLU A 335 -12.15 26.76 -11.88
C GLU A 335 -10.83 27.19 -12.55
N GLU A 336 -9.81 27.54 -11.76
CA GLU A 336 -8.49 27.88 -12.28
C GLU A 336 -7.85 26.70 -13.02
N ILE A 337 -8.00 25.49 -12.47
CA ILE A 337 -7.52 24.25 -13.08
C ILE A 337 -8.23 23.99 -14.42
N GLU A 338 -9.57 24.12 -14.45
CA GLU A 338 -10.36 23.94 -15.68
C GLU A 338 -9.97 24.95 -16.77
N GLU A 339 -9.76 26.22 -16.41
CA GLU A 339 -9.29 27.24 -17.34
C GLU A 339 -7.90 26.91 -17.92
N LEU A 340 -6.98 26.42 -17.09
CA LEU A 340 -5.64 26.03 -17.53
C LEU A 340 -5.69 24.84 -18.49
N TYR A 341 -6.53 23.84 -18.22
CA TYR A 341 -6.77 22.74 -19.16
C TYR A 341 -7.40 23.22 -20.47
N LYS A 342 -8.38 24.13 -20.41
CA LYS A 342 -8.99 24.71 -21.62
C LYS A 342 -7.96 25.44 -22.48
N LYS A 343 -7.09 26.25 -21.86
CA LYS A 343 -5.97 26.90 -22.56
C LYS A 343 -5.01 25.87 -23.17
N GLY A 344 -4.74 24.77 -22.46
CA GLY A 344 -3.96 23.64 -22.96
C GLY A 344 -4.53 23.03 -24.24
N ARG A 345 -5.83 22.70 -24.22
CA ARG A 345 -6.59 22.19 -25.37
C ARG A 345 -6.52 23.13 -26.58
N GLU A 346 -6.84 24.40 -26.38
CA GLU A 346 -6.83 25.40 -27.46
C GLU A 346 -5.45 25.56 -28.10
N ASN A 347 -4.39 25.49 -27.30
CA ASN A 347 -3.01 25.57 -27.80
C ASN A 347 -2.62 24.32 -28.60
N ALA A 348 -3.02 23.12 -28.16
CA ALA A 348 -2.77 21.87 -28.87
C ALA A 348 -3.51 21.84 -30.22
N GLU A 349 -4.77 22.28 -30.27
CA GLU A 349 -5.53 22.38 -31.52
C GLU A 349 -4.91 23.38 -32.51
N LYS A 350 -4.43 24.53 -32.01
CA LYS A 350 -3.72 25.51 -32.85
C LYS A 350 -2.43 24.91 -33.41
N ALA A 351 -1.64 24.22 -32.60
CA ALA A 351 -0.42 23.56 -33.06
C ALA A 351 -0.69 22.51 -34.14
N LYS A 352 -1.79 21.76 -34.02
CA LYS A 352 -2.21 20.77 -35.03
C LYS A 352 -2.64 21.38 -36.37
N LYS A 353 -3.14 22.62 -36.40
CA LYS A 353 -3.53 23.32 -37.64
C LYS A 353 -2.35 23.94 -38.40
N VAL A 354 -1.21 24.09 -37.74
CA VAL A 354 0.00 24.72 -38.29
C VAL A 354 0.96 23.68 -38.90
N ASN A 355 0.86 22.42 -38.45
CA ASN A 355 1.51 21.25 -39.04
C ASN A 355 0.59 20.58 -40.06
#